data_AF-A0A7X7GQZ3-F1
#
_entry.id   AF-A0A7X7GQZ3-F1
#
_cell.length_a   1.000
_cell.length_b   1.000
_cell.length_c   1.000
_cell.angle_alpha   90.00
_cell.angle_beta   90.00
_cell.angle_gamma   90.00
#
_symmetry.space_group_name_H-M   'P 1'
#
loop_
_entity.id
_entity.type
_entity.pdbx_description
1 polymer ?
#
loop_
_entity_poly.entity_id
_entity_poly.type
_entity_poly.pdbx_seq_one_letter_code
_entity_poly.pdbx_strand_id
1 'polypeptide(L)'
;MATTQPDMGINRTGIGTSPRLSGDMIDATKEFRPSVSGDERQIAYVRGDYAREADKLGSVPPPPTAKGMAKTALQGLKSARPVQFIDKLGERLGFERSGVRVYEALISKFDHTGGFEGGPERMEVEQILREEFEHFRMLEAAIKKLGGDPTALTPSANFHATMTSGVIASVVDPRTSFAQCLEAALLLELADNDCWDALVQLADRAGQNDMVADFEKAIRDERDHLLKIRTWLAVAQGRAGATNGG
;
A
#
# COMPACT_ATOMS: atom_id res chain seq x y z
N MET A 1 -9.48 23.99 -9.30
CA MET A 1 -10.29 22.75 -9.27
C MET A 1 -9.41 21.65 -9.82
N ALA A 2 -8.96 20.73 -8.98
CA ALA A 2 -8.00 19.72 -9.39
C ALA A 2 -8.76 18.49 -9.94
N THR A 3 -9.41 18.67 -11.09
CA THR A 3 -9.95 17.58 -11.91
C THR A 3 -8.78 16.84 -12.57
N THR A 4 -8.89 15.53 -12.77
CA THR A 4 -7.83 14.70 -13.40
C THR A 4 -7.59 15.02 -14.87
N GLN A 5 -8.34 15.95 -15.47
CA GLN A 5 -8.22 16.22 -16.88
C GLN A 5 -6.87 16.88 -17.16
N PRO A 6 -5.97 16.21 -17.91
CA PRO A 6 -4.70 16.81 -18.27
C PRO A 6 -4.99 18.05 -19.10
N ASP A 7 -4.44 19.19 -18.68
CA ASP A 7 -4.48 20.40 -19.49
C ASP A 7 -3.35 20.37 -20.52
N MET A 8 -3.59 20.99 -21.68
CA MET A 8 -2.57 21.18 -22.70
C MET A 8 -1.52 22.15 -22.17
N GLY A 9 -0.40 21.59 -21.71
CA GLY A 9 0.73 22.33 -21.16
C GLY A 9 1.97 22.32 -22.06
N ILE A 10 2.93 23.19 -21.72
CA ILE A 10 4.27 23.13 -22.31
C ILE A 10 4.99 21.92 -21.71
N ASN A 11 5.15 20.86 -22.50
CA ASN A 11 5.98 19.72 -22.12
C ASN A 11 7.45 20.18 -22.05
N ARG A 12 8.10 19.96 -20.90
CA ARG A 12 9.53 20.26 -20.69
C ARG A 12 10.44 19.04 -20.88
N THR A 13 9.86 17.92 -21.30
CA THR A 13 10.53 16.63 -21.45
C THR A 13 10.27 16.05 -22.84
N GLY A 14 11.12 15.13 -23.27
CA GLY A 14 11.01 14.47 -24.58
C GLY A 14 11.79 15.19 -25.69
N ILE A 15 12.39 14.38 -26.56
CA ILE A 15 13.33 14.80 -27.62
C ILE A 15 12.69 15.76 -28.65
N GLY A 16 11.37 15.72 -28.82
CA GLY A 16 10.64 16.59 -29.74
C GLY A 16 10.51 18.05 -29.28
N THR A 17 10.71 18.34 -27.99
CA THR A 17 10.57 19.70 -27.44
C THR A 17 11.73 20.63 -27.81
N SER A 18 12.87 20.08 -28.24
CA SER A 18 14.04 20.85 -28.70
C SER A 18 14.83 20.11 -29.78
N PRO A 19 14.45 20.21 -31.06
CA PRO A 19 15.11 19.49 -32.16
C PRO A 19 16.62 19.76 -32.24
N ARG A 20 17.06 20.98 -31.91
CA ARG A 20 18.48 21.34 -31.92
C ARG A 20 19.26 20.60 -30.85
N LEU A 21 18.84 20.70 -29.58
CA LEU A 21 19.53 20.01 -28.47
C LEU A 21 19.52 18.49 -28.68
N SER A 22 18.45 17.97 -29.26
CA SER A 22 18.33 16.57 -29.66
C SER A 22 19.34 16.16 -30.73
N GLY A 23 19.54 17.00 -31.75
CA GLY A 23 20.59 16.81 -32.75
C GLY A 23 21.98 16.82 -32.11
N ASP A 24 22.24 17.81 -31.26
CA ASP A 24 23.51 17.93 -30.52
C ASP A 24 23.78 16.68 -29.66
N MET A 25 22.77 16.13 -28.96
CA MET A 25 22.93 14.89 -28.19
C MET A 25 23.22 13.67 -29.07
N ILE A 26 22.54 13.54 -30.22
CA ILE A 26 22.75 12.42 -31.15
C ILE A 26 24.17 12.49 -31.72
N ASP A 27 24.61 13.68 -32.15
CA ASP A 27 25.96 13.88 -32.67
C ASP A 27 27.02 13.65 -31.60
N ALA A 28 26.77 14.07 -30.35
CA ALA A 28 27.65 13.80 -29.21
C ALA A 28 27.88 12.30 -28.99
N THR A 29 26.94 11.40 -29.33
CA THR A 29 27.17 9.95 -29.23
C THR A 29 28.28 9.43 -30.15
N LYS A 30 28.61 10.18 -31.22
CA LYS A 30 29.71 9.84 -32.15
C LYS A 30 31.07 10.15 -31.53
N GLU A 31 31.15 11.22 -30.75
CA GLU A 31 32.35 11.72 -30.07
C GLU A 31 32.55 11.05 -28.70
N PHE A 32 31.50 11.03 -27.88
CA PHE A 32 31.44 10.41 -26.55
C PHE A 32 30.80 9.03 -26.64
N ARG A 33 31.47 8.11 -27.34
CA ARG A 33 31.03 6.70 -27.36
C ARG A 33 31.03 6.14 -25.93
N PRO A 34 30.10 5.24 -25.59
CA PRO A 34 30.10 4.56 -24.29
C PRO A 34 31.51 4.03 -23.97
N SER A 35 32.06 4.44 -22.83
CA SER A 35 33.40 4.02 -22.39
C SER A 35 33.43 2.61 -21.81
N VAL A 36 32.27 1.96 -21.68
CA VAL A 36 32.10 0.60 -21.17
C VAL A 36 31.55 -0.29 -22.28
N SER A 37 32.29 -1.33 -22.62
CA SER A 37 31.81 -2.46 -23.42
C SER A 37 31.03 -3.41 -22.50
N GLY A 38 29.76 -3.10 -22.23
CA GLY A 38 28.93 -3.90 -21.33
C GLY A 38 27.51 -4.07 -21.86
N ASP A 39 26.91 -5.22 -21.57
CA ASP A 39 25.49 -5.50 -21.73
C ASP A 39 24.81 -5.58 -20.33
N GLU A 40 23.54 -5.98 -20.29
CA GLU A 40 22.78 -6.15 -19.05
C GLU A 40 23.36 -7.19 -18.07
N ARG A 41 24.34 -8.00 -18.48
CA ARG A 41 24.87 -9.11 -17.68
C ARG A 41 25.62 -8.65 -16.44
N GLN A 42 26.33 -7.52 -16.50
CA GLN A 42 27.04 -6.99 -15.32
C GLN A 42 26.05 -6.56 -14.22
N ILE A 43 24.94 -5.93 -14.59
CA ILE A 43 23.88 -5.58 -13.63
C ILE A 43 23.24 -6.86 -13.06
N ALA A 44 23.01 -7.88 -13.90
CA ALA A 44 22.49 -9.16 -13.43
C ALA A 44 23.45 -9.86 -12.45
N TYR A 45 24.76 -9.80 -12.71
CA TYR A 45 25.78 -10.34 -11.82
C TYR A 45 25.76 -9.65 -10.45
N VAL A 46 25.78 -8.31 -10.43
CA VAL A 46 25.71 -7.51 -9.18
C VAL A 46 24.42 -7.78 -8.41
N ARG A 47 23.27 -7.87 -9.09
CA ARG A 47 22.00 -8.27 -8.45
C ARG A 47 22.10 -9.68 -7.85
N GLY A 48 22.81 -10.59 -8.52
CA GLY A 48 23.06 -11.94 -8.03
C GLY A 48 23.93 -11.97 -6.77
N ASP A 49 24.98 -11.15 -6.70
CA ASP A 49 25.80 -10.99 -5.49
C ASP A 49 24.96 -10.45 -4.34
N TYR A 50 24.22 -9.36 -4.56
CA TYR A 50 23.36 -8.77 -3.52
C TYR A 50 22.29 -9.73 -3.03
N ALA A 51 21.68 -10.52 -3.93
CA ALA A 51 20.67 -11.51 -3.54
C ALA A 51 21.26 -12.66 -2.70
N ARG A 52 22.54 -13.02 -2.89
CA ARG A 52 23.22 -14.04 -2.08
C ARG A 52 23.67 -13.53 -0.72
N GLU A 53 24.09 -12.28 -0.66
CA GLU A 53 24.67 -11.66 0.54
C GLU A 53 23.64 -10.96 1.43
N ALA A 54 22.44 -10.68 0.92
CA ALA A 54 21.43 -9.93 1.65
C ALA A 54 20.97 -10.64 2.93
N ASP A 55 20.92 -9.88 4.02
CA ASP A 55 20.26 -10.27 5.25
C ASP A 55 18.73 -10.42 5.05
N LYS A 56 18.11 -11.16 5.96
CA LYS A 56 16.64 -11.28 5.99
C LYS A 56 16.01 -9.90 6.28
N LEU A 57 14.87 -9.62 5.64
CA LEU A 57 14.09 -8.39 5.89
C LEU A 57 13.68 -8.22 7.35
N GLY A 58 13.61 -9.28 8.14
CA GLY A 58 13.34 -9.18 9.56
C GLY A 58 13.19 -10.56 10.21
N SER A 59 12.57 -10.56 11.38
CA SER A 59 12.18 -11.78 12.10
C SER A 59 10.94 -11.51 12.93
N VAL A 60 10.10 -12.54 13.13
CA VAL A 60 9.07 -12.49 14.16
C VAL A 60 9.74 -12.71 15.51
N PRO A 61 9.75 -11.74 16.44
CA PRO A 61 10.40 -11.92 17.73
C PRO A 61 9.61 -12.89 18.61
N PRO A 62 10.28 -13.57 19.56
CA PRO A 62 9.56 -14.29 20.60
C PRO A 62 8.72 -13.32 21.44
N PRO A 63 7.62 -13.78 22.06
CA PRO A 63 6.84 -12.98 22.98
C PRO A 63 7.70 -12.32 24.07
N PRO A 64 7.49 -11.03 24.40
CA PRO A 64 8.35 -10.31 25.35
C PRO A 64 8.12 -10.72 26.82
N THR A 65 7.11 -11.55 27.10
CA THR A 65 6.75 -11.97 28.47
C THR A 65 6.67 -13.49 28.58
N ALA A 66 7.01 -14.04 29.76
CA ALA A 66 6.88 -15.48 30.03
C ALA A 66 5.44 -16.00 29.82
N LYS A 67 4.44 -15.19 30.22
CA LYS A 67 3.01 -15.48 29.95
C LYS A 67 2.72 -15.52 28.44
N GLY A 68 3.29 -14.59 27.68
CA GLY A 68 3.21 -14.58 26.22
C GLY A 68 3.83 -15.83 25.60
N MET A 69 5.03 -16.21 26.03
CA MET A 69 5.70 -17.42 25.56
C MET A 69 4.88 -18.69 25.81
N ALA A 70 4.31 -18.84 27.01
CA ALA A 70 3.44 -19.97 27.32
C ALA A 70 2.17 -19.99 26.44
N LYS A 71 1.59 -18.82 26.17
CA LYS A 71 0.41 -18.68 25.30
C LYS A 71 0.74 -19.06 23.85
N THR A 72 1.85 -18.55 23.31
CA THR A 72 2.31 -18.88 21.95
C THR A 72 2.63 -20.37 21.82
N ALA A 73 3.25 -20.99 22.83
CA ALA A 73 3.50 -22.44 22.83
C ALA A 73 2.19 -23.25 22.78
N LEU A 74 1.19 -22.87 23.58
CA LEU A 74 -0.13 -23.52 23.56
C LEU A 74 -0.85 -23.33 22.22
N GLN A 75 -0.73 -22.15 21.60
CA GLN A 75 -1.30 -21.89 20.27
C GLN A 75 -0.54 -22.60 19.16
N GLY A 76 0.78 -22.76 19.28
CA GLY A 76 1.60 -23.51 18.34
C GLY A 76 1.27 -25.00 18.33
N LEU A 77 0.74 -25.56 19.42
CA LEU A 77 0.17 -26.91 19.43
C LEU A 77 -1.16 -27.02 18.67
N LYS A 78 -1.90 -25.91 18.55
CA LYS A 78 -3.21 -25.86 17.87
C LYS A 78 -3.13 -25.45 16.40
N SER A 79 -2.04 -24.80 15.98
CA SER A 79 -1.86 -24.29 14.62
C SER A 79 -0.66 -24.92 13.95
N ALA A 80 -0.79 -25.30 12.68
CA ALA A 80 0.32 -25.84 11.90
C ALA A 80 1.44 -24.80 11.61
N ARG A 81 1.15 -23.48 11.72
CA ARG A 81 2.10 -22.40 11.35
C ARG A 81 1.91 -21.10 12.17
N PRO A 82 2.13 -21.12 13.50
CA PRO A 82 1.90 -19.96 14.37
C PRO A 82 2.74 -18.73 13.99
N VAL A 83 3.99 -18.93 13.55
CA VAL A 83 4.89 -17.84 13.16
C VAL A 83 4.38 -17.12 11.90
N GLN A 84 3.83 -17.86 10.93
CA GLN A 84 3.27 -17.26 9.71
C GLN A 84 2.04 -16.40 10.02
N PHE A 85 1.21 -16.82 10.96
CA PHE A 85 0.04 -16.05 11.36
C PHE A 85 0.43 -14.73 12.04
N ILE A 86 1.40 -14.76 12.97
CA ILE A 86 1.91 -13.52 13.60
C ILE A 86 2.56 -12.60 12.56
N ASP A 87 3.34 -13.15 11.63
CA ASP A 87 3.96 -12.37 10.56
C ASP A 87 2.91 -11.64 9.70
N LYS A 88 1.83 -12.33 9.32
CA LYS A 88 0.73 -11.73 8.53
C LYS A 88 -0.13 -10.75 9.31
N LEU A 89 -0.30 -10.94 10.62
CA LEU A 89 -0.93 -9.91 11.46
C LEU A 89 -0.06 -8.64 11.53
N GLY A 90 1.26 -8.80 11.66
CA GLY A 90 2.21 -7.68 11.64
C GLY A 90 2.21 -6.94 10.29
N GLU A 91 2.17 -7.69 9.18
CA GLU A 91 1.98 -7.15 7.83
C GLU A 91 0.75 -6.25 7.78
N ARG A 92 -0.41 -6.80 8.15
CA ARG A 92 -1.68 -6.11 8.05
C ARG A 92 -1.73 -4.88 8.95
N LEU A 93 -1.27 -4.99 10.20
CA LEU A 93 -1.17 -3.85 11.12
C LEU A 93 -0.33 -2.71 10.54
N GLY A 94 0.81 -3.04 9.93
CA GLY A 94 1.69 -2.05 9.30
C GLY A 94 1.04 -1.36 8.09
N PHE A 95 0.23 -2.10 7.34
CA PHE A 95 -0.50 -1.59 6.19
C PHE A 95 -1.68 -0.71 6.61
N GLU A 96 -2.53 -1.11 7.57
CA GLU A 96 -3.62 -0.24 8.10
C GLU A 96 -3.07 1.10 8.59
N ARG A 97 -1.93 1.09 9.27
CA ARG A 97 -1.25 2.33 9.70
C ARG A 97 -0.87 3.23 8.52
N SER A 98 -0.56 2.63 7.36
CA SER A 98 -0.29 3.36 6.13
C SER A 98 -1.60 3.90 5.53
N GLY A 99 -2.68 3.11 5.54
CA GLY A 99 -4.03 3.52 5.13
C GLY A 99 -4.52 4.74 5.91
N VAL A 100 -4.45 4.71 7.24
CA VAL A 100 -4.74 5.87 8.12
C VAL A 100 -3.99 7.13 7.67
N ARG A 101 -2.67 7.04 7.44
CA ARG A 101 -1.87 8.20 7.00
C ARG A 101 -2.25 8.70 5.61
N VAL A 102 -2.62 7.79 4.71
CA VAL A 102 -3.07 8.14 3.37
C VAL A 102 -4.41 8.89 3.43
N TYR A 103 -5.36 8.42 4.23
CA TYR A 103 -6.64 9.08 4.38
C TYR A 103 -6.55 10.40 5.16
N GLU A 104 -5.67 10.53 6.15
CA GLU A 104 -5.33 11.82 6.77
C GLU A 104 -4.79 12.82 5.73
N ALA A 105 -3.88 12.37 4.84
CA ALA A 105 -3.34 13.19 3.78
C ALA A 105 -4.40 13.57 2.73
N LEU A 106 -5.31 12.65 2.39
CA LEU A 106 -6.43 12.90 1.49
C LEU A 106 -7.39 13.95 2.05
N ILE A 107 -7.76 13.85 3.34
CA ILE A 107 -8.61 14.86 4.00
C ILE A 107 -7.90 16.21 3.98
N SER A 108 -6.62 16.25 4.34
CA SER A 108 -5.84 17.49 4.26
C SER A 108 -5.83 18.06 2.84
N LYS A 109 -5.68 17.22 1.81
CA LYS A 109 -5.72 17.64 0.41
C LYS A 109 -7.10 18.19 0.03
N PHE A 110 -8.16 17.47 0.37
CA PHE A 110 -9.56 17.88 0.16
C PHE A 110 -9.84 19.24 0.78
N ASP A 111 -9.43 19.45 2.04
CA ASP A 111 -9.67 20.69 2.78
C ASP A 111 -8.99 21.91 2.14
N HIS A 112 -7.87 21.73 1.44
CA HIS A 112 -7.11 22.82 0.82
C HIS A 112 -7.38 23.00 -0.68
N THR A 113 -7.63 21.92 -1.42
CA THR A 113 -7.82 21.99 -2.88
C THR A 113 -9.28 21.86 -3.31
N GLY A 114 -10.16 21.49 -2.37
CA GLY A 114 -11.54 21.08 -2.63
C GLY A 114 -11.62 19.68 -3.27
N GLY A 115 -12.83 19.15 -3.29
CA GLY A 115 -13.20 18.00 -4.11
C GLY A 115 -13.53 18.40 -5.56
N PHE A 116 -14.34 17.57 -6.20
CA PHE A 116 -14.86 17.79 -7.56
C PHE A 116 -16.35 17.41 -7.60
N GLU A 117 -17.08 17.94 -8.57
CA GLU A 117 -18.51 17.66 -8.74
C GLU A 117 -18.74 16.15 -8.95
N GLY A 118 -19.69 15.58 -8.19
CA GLY A 118 -19.94 14.13 -8.17
C GLY A 118 -18.85 13.30 -7.47
N GLY A 119 -17.84 13.93 -6.87
CA GLY A 119 -16.83 13.30 -6.03
C GLY A 119 -17.31 13.06 -4.59
N PRO A 120 -16.39 12.63 -3.70
CA PRO A 120 -16.73 12.37 -2.31
C PRO A 120 -17.12 13.65 -1.56
N GLU A 121 -18.05 13.51 -0.64
CA GLU A 121 -18.21 14.41 0.48
C GLU A 121 -17.06 14.19 1.48
N ARG A 122 -16.63 15.26 2.17
CA ARG A 122 -15.56 15.17 3.19
C ARG A 122 -15.84 14.10 4.25
N MET A 123 -17.11 14.01 4.68
CA MET A 123 -17.55 13.04 5.68
C MET A 123 -17.41 11.58 5.24
N GLU A 124 -17.46 11.31 3.93
CA GLU A 124 -17.28 9.95 3.40
C GLU A 124 -15.81 9.52 3.48
N VAL A 125 -14.88 10.45 3.20
CA VAL A 125 -13.44 10.22 3.36
C VAL A 125 -13.06 10.05 4.84
N GLU A 126 -13.67 10.85 5.71
CA GLU A 126 -13.49 10.71 7.16
C GLU A 126 -14.05 9.41 7.72
N GLN A 127 -15.11 8.87 7.12
CA GLN A 127 -15.64 7.59 7.52
C GLN A 127 -14.64 6.47 7.23
N ILE A 128 -14.04 6.45 6.04
CA ILE A 128 -12.99 5.48 5.71
C ILE A 128 -11.80 5.63 6.68
N LEU A 129 -11.33 6.86 6.93
CA LEU A 129 -10.26 7.09 7.92
C LEU A 129 -10.57 6.46 9.30
N ARG A 130 -11.82 6.57 9.75
CA ARG A 130 -12.26 6.00 11.03
C ARG A 130 -12.21 4.47 11.00
N GLU A 131 -12.70 3.88 9.92
CA GLU A 131 -12.74 2.42 9.70
C GLU A 131 -11.33 1.83 9.65
N GLU A 132 -10.42 2.44 8.89
CA GLU A 132 -8.98 2.11 8.84
C GLU A 132 -8.33 2.16 10.24
N PHE A 133 -8.66 3.19 11.03
CA PHE A 133 -8.18 3.28 12.39
C PHE A 133 -8.75 2.17 13.29
N GLU A 134 -10.04 1.82 13.13
CA GLU A 134 -10.66 0.70 13.84
C GLU A 134 -9.98 -0.63 13.50
N HIS A 135 -9.68 -0.88 12.22
CA HIS A 135 -8.98 -2.09 11.78
C HIS A 135 -7.55 -2.16 12.32
N PHE A 136 -6.80 -1.05 12.27
CA PHE A 136 -5.49 -0.93 12.89
C PHE A 136 -5.53 -1.32 14.39
N ARG A 137 -6.49 -0.76 15.13
CA ARG A 137 -6.64 -1.04 16.58
C ARG A 137 -7.06 -2.48 16.84
N MET A 138 -7.91 -3.05 15.99
CA MET A 138 -8.35 -4.45 16.07
C MET A 138 -7.18 -5.42 15.87
N LEU A 139 -6.31 -5.18 14.88
CA LEU A 139 -5.10 -5.98 14.66
C LEU A 139 -4.08 -5.85 15.81
N GLU A 140 -3.92 -4.64 16.36
CA GLU A 140 -3.06 -4.43 17.53
C GLU A 140 -3.53 -5.28 18.71
N ALA A 141 -4.84 -5.30 18.96
CA ALA A 141 -5.45 -6.12 19.99
C ALA A 141 -5.30 -7.62 19.69
N ALA A 142 -5.44 -8.05 18.44
CA ALA A 142 -5.25 -9.43 18.02
C ALA A 142 -3.81 -9.91 18.30
N ILE A 143 -2.79 -9.14 17.90
CA ILE A 143 -1.38 -9.48 18.15
C ILE A 143 -1.10 -9.59 19.66
N LYS A 144 -1.56 -8.60 20.45
CA LYS A 144 -1.46 -8.64 21.92
C LYS A 144 -2.18 -9.85 22.51
N LYS A 145 -3.37 -10.21 21.98
CA LYS A 145 -4.12 -11.41 22.39
C LYS A 145 -3.31 -12.68 22.10
N LEU A 146 -2.50 -12.76 21.05
CA LEU A 146 -1.64 -13.93 20.81
C LEU A 146 -0.31 -13.88 21.60
N GLY A 147 -0.07 -12.82 22.36
CA GLY A 147 1.16 -12.61 23.13
C GLY A 147 2.31 -11.99 22.33
N GLY A 148 2.05 -11.57 21.09
CA GLY A 148 3.03 -10.90 20.25
C GLY A 148 3.23 -9.43 20.62
N ASP A 149 4.26 -8.83 20.03
CA ASP A 149 4.55 -7.40 20.11
C ASP A 149 4.07 -6.70 18.82
N PRO A 150 3.04 -5.84 18.87
CA PRO A 150 2.54 -5.14 17.68
C PRO A 150 3.46 -4.03 17.18
N THR A 151 4.54 -3.72 17.90
CA THR A 151 5.56 -2.77 17.44
C THR A 151 6.68 -3.44 16.64
N ALA A 152 6.72 -4.77 16.62
CA ALA A 152 7.72 -5.53 15.89
C ALA A 152 7.58 -5.36 14.37
N LEU A 153 8.70 -5.07 13.72
CA LEU A 153 8.78 -5.08 12.26
C LEU A 153 9.08 -6.51 11.78
N THR A 154 8.01 -7.29 11.55
CA THR A 154 8.13 -8.65 11.02
C THR A 154 8.60 -8.63 9.55
N PRO A 155 9.10 -9.75 8.98
CA PRO A 155 9.53 -9.79 7.58
C PRO A 155 8.50 -9.25 6.61
N SER A 156 7.25 -9.68 6.77
CA SER A 156 6.14 -9.26 5.91
C SER A 156 5.77 -7.79 6.15
N ALA A 157 5.78 -7.31 7.39
CA ALA A 157 5.57 -5.90 7.71
C ALA A 157 6.64 -4.99 7.09
N ASN A 158 7.91 -5.41 7.09
CA ASN A 158 8.99 -4.65 6.44
C ASN A 158 8.80 -4.57 4.92
N PHE A 159 8.46 -5.71 4.30
CA PHE A 159 8.20 -5.76 2.86
C PHE A 159 7.04 -4.85 2.45
N HIS A 160 5.91 -4.93 3.16
CA HIS A 160 4.74 -4.08 2.88
C HIS A 160 5.00 -2.60 3.16
N ALA A 161 5.77 -2.25 4.20
CA ALA A 161 6.18 -0.87 4.43
C ALA A 161 6.97 -0.29 3.23
N THR A 162 7.81 -1.11 2.59
CA THR A 162 8.49 -0.70 1.35
C THR A 162 7.49 -0.49 0.22
N MET A 163 6.55 -1.42 0.02
CA MET A 163 5.54 -1.32 -1.05
C MET A 163 4.63 -0.10 -0.88
N THR A 164 4.14 0.18 0.33
CA THR A 164 3.23 1.31 0.59
C THR A 164 3.94 2.66 0.58
N SER A 165 5.27 2.70 0.71
CA SER A 165 6.04 3.96 0.73
C SER A 165 5.83 4.83 -0.52
N GLY A 166 5.69 4.21 -1.70
CA GLY A 166 5.42 4.93 -2.95
C GLY A 166 4.04 5.57 -3.01
N VAL A 167 3.03 4.92 -2.41
CA VAL A 167 1.68 5.49 -2.27
C VAL A 167 1.73 6.71 -1.34
N ILE A 168 2.36 6.57 -0.17
CA ILE A 168 2.52 7.68 0.78
C ILE A 168 3.23 8.85 0.11
N ALA A 169 4.34 8.60 -0.58
CA ALA A 169 5.10 9.63 -1.29
C ALA A 169 4.24 10.36 -2.34
N SER A 170 3.30 9.65 -2.98
CA SER A 170 2.41 10.23 -4.00
C SER A 170 1.33 11.14 -3.37
N VAL A 171 0.71 10.73 -2.26
CA VAL A 171 -0.40 11.50 -1.66
C VAL A 171 0.07 12.73 -0.88
N VAL A 172 1.31 12.72 -0.38
CA VAL A 172 1.91 13.87 0.30
C VAL A 172 2.65 14.83 -0.64
N ASP A 173 2.82 14.46 -1.92
CA ASP A 173 3.42 15.35 -2.91
C ASP A 173 2.54 16.61 -3.08
N PRO A 174 3.07 17.83 -2.88
CA PRO A 174 2.26 19.03 -3.06
C PRO A 174 1.81 19.26 -4.51
N ARG A 175 2.40 18.57 -5.48
CA ARG A 175 2.09 18.68 -6.90
C ARG A 175 0.96 17.76 -7.35
N THR A 176 0.56 16.79 -6.54
CA THR A 176 -0.54 15.87 -6.88
C THR A 176 -1.90 16.50 -6.55
N SER A 177 -2.87 16.23 -7.43
CA SER A 177 -4.27 16.60 -7.21
C SER A 177 -4.97 15.66 -6.24
N PHE A 178 -6.07 16.09 -5.64
CA PHE A 178 -6.92 15.22 -4.82
C PHE A 178 -7.31 13.94 -5.57
N ALA A 179 -7.66 14.05 -6.86
CA ALA A 179 -8.03 12.88 -7.65
C ALA A 179 -6.83 11.95 -7.99
N GLN A 180 -5.63 12.48 -8.21
CA GLN A 180 -4.42 11.65 -8.29
C GLN A 180 -4.12 10.94 -6.96
N CYS A 181 -4.40 11.59 -5.82
CA CYS A 181 -4.29 10.94 -4.53
C CYS A 181 -5.32 9.81 -4.36
N LEU A 182 -6.54 9.95 -4.91
CA LEU A 182 -7.51 8.85 -4.96
C LEU A 182 -7.01 7.67 -5.82
N GLU A 183 -6.27 7.93 -6.91
CA GLU A 183 -5.65 6.87 -7.73
C GLU A 183 -4.58 6.12 -6.94
N ALA A 184 -3.79 6.84 -6.13
CA ALA A 184 -2.82 6.24 -5.24
C ALA A 184 -3.50 5.43 -4.12
N ALA A 185 -4.61 5.92 -3.55
CA ALA A 185 -5.41 5.20 -2.57
C ALA A 185 -6.03 3.92 -3.15
N LEU A 186 -6.49 3.94 -4.42
CA LEU A 186 -7.00 2.74 -5.08
C LEU A 186 -5.98 1.57 -5.08
N LEU A 187 -4.68 1.86 -5.18
CA LEU A 187 -3.66 0.81 -5.09
C LEU A 187 -3.63 0.15 -3.71
N LEU A 188 -3.88 0.91 -2.63
CA LEU A 188 -4.01 0.34 -1.29
C LEU A 188 -5.28 -0.50 -1.19
N GLU A 189 -6.44 0.07 -1.55
CA GLU A 189 -7.73 -0.62 -1.48
C GLU A 189 -7.75 -1.96 -2.23
N LEU A 190 -7.10 -2.02 -3.40
CA LEU A 190 -6.99 -3.27 -4.17
C LEU A 190 -6.16 -4.33 -3.42
N ALA A 191 -5.06 -3.92 -2.81
CA ALA A 191 -4.21 -4.82 -2.05
C ALA A 191 -4.84 -5.20 -0.69
N ASP A 192 -5.61 -4.29 -0.09
CA ASP A 192 -6.34 -4.52 1.15
C ASP A 192 -7.42 -5.58 0.97
N ASN A 193 -8.23 -5.43 -0.08
CA ASN A 193 -9.35 -6.31 -0.31
C ASN A 193 -8.96 -7.80 -0.41
N ASP A 194 -7.81 -8.09 -1.02
CA ASP A 194 -7.33 -9.47 -1.22
C ASP A 194 -6.68 -10.07 0.04
N CYS A 195 -6.13 -9.24 0.94
CA CYS A 195 -5.27 -9.73 2.02
C CYS A 195 -6.05 -10.31 3.22
N TRP A 196 -7.28 -9.85 3.46
CA TRP A 196 -8.07 -10.25 4.63
C TRP A 196 -8.53 -11.70 4.58
N ASP A 197 -8.81 -12.24 3.39
CA ASP A 197 -9.20 -13.64 3.23
C ASP A 197 -8.08 -14.60 3.69
N ALA A 198 -6.82 -14.22 3.49
CA ALA A 198 -5.68 -14.99 3.99
C ALA A 198 -5.61 -14.97 5.52
N LEU A 199 -5.92 -13.84 6.16
CA LEU A 199 -5.97 -13.71 7.62
C LEU A 199 -7.12 -14.50 8.23
N VAL A 200 -8.31 -14.49 7.62
CA VAL A 200 -9.44 -15.32 8.04
C VAL A 200 -9.04 -16.80 8.04
N GLN A 201 -8.42 -17.28 6.96
CA GLN A 201 -7.97 -18.67 6.87
C GLN A 201 -6.91 -19.03 7.92
N LEU A 202 -5.98 -18.12 8.20
CA LEU A 202 -4.95 -18.35 9.23
C LEU A 202 -5.54 -18.33 10.65
N ALA A 203 -6.50 -17.44 10.91
CA ALA A 203 -7.20 -17.33 12.19
C ALA A 203 -8.07 -18.56 12.47
N ASP A 204 -8.84 -19.03 11.47
CA ASP A 204 -9.67 -20.23 11.56
C ASP A 204 -8.82 -21.47 11.86
N ARG A 205 -7.73 -21.68 11.11
CA ARG A 205 -6.77 -22.77 11.37
C ARG A 205 -6.08 -22.68 12.73
N ALA A 206 -6.02 -21.48 13.34
CA ALA A 206 -5.50 -21.26 14.68
C ALA A 206 -6.59 -21.32 15.78
N GLY A 207 -7.83 -21.65 15.41
CA GLY A 207 -8.98 -21.71 16.31
C GLY A 207 -9.33 -20.37 16.95
N GLN A 208 -9.09 -19.25 16.26
CA GLN A 208 -9.36 -17.89 16.73
C GLN A 208 -10.68 -17.37 16.17
N ASN A 209 -11.81 -18.00 16.53
CA ASN A 209 -13.13 -17.70 15.97
C ASN A 209 -13.55 -16.22 16.13
N ASP A 210 -13.22 -15.59 17.26
CA ASP A 210 -13.51 -14.15 17.44
C ASP A 210 -12.78 -13.30 16.39
N MET A 211 -11.52 -13.63 16.10
CA MET A 211 -10.72 -12.89 15.10
C MET A 211 -11.25 -13.12 13.69
N VAL A 212 -11.76 -14.31 13.39
CA VAL A 212 -12.43 -14.58 12.10
C VAL A 212 -13.61 -13.62 11.92
N ALA A 213 -14.48 -13.49 12.93
CA ALA A 213 -15.62 -12.57 12.86
C ALA A 213 -15.20 -11.10 12.72
N ASP A 214 -14.15 -10.69 13.45
CA ASP A 214 -13.58 -9.33 13.34
C ASP A 214 -13.03 -9.06 11.93
N PHE A 215 -12.30 -10.01 11.34
CA PHE A 215 -11.74 -9.88 9.99
C PHE A 215 -12.81 -9.93 8.90
N GLU A 216 -13.86 -10.73 9.07
CA GLU A 216 -15.03 -10.72 8.18
C GLU A 216 -15.77 -9.38 8.20
N LYS A 217 -15.74 -8.64 9.32
CA LYS A 217 -16.22 -7.24 9.34
C LYS A 217 -15.31 -6.35 8.52
N ALA A 218 -13.99 -6.41 8.72
CA ALA A 218 -13.04 -5.61 7.94
C ALA A 218 -13.21 -5.85 6.43
N ILE A 219 -13.40 -7.10 6.00
CA ILE A 219 -13.69 -7.44 4.59
C ILE A 219 -14.90 -6.67 4.03
N ARG A 220 -15.95 -6.45 4.83
CA ARG A 220 -17.13 -5.71 4.37
C ARG A 220 -16.83 -4.23 4.24
N ASP A 221 -16.13 -3.66 5.22
CA ASP A 221 -15.70 -2.26 5.22
C ASP A 221 -14.79 -2.01 3.99
N GLU A 222 -13.77 -2.85 3.78
CA GLU A 222 -12.84 -2.73 2.64
C GLU A 222 -13.48 -2.90 1.26
N ARG A 223 -14.53 -3.72 1.15
CA ARG A 223 -15.29 -3.84 -0.11
C ARG A 223 -16.05 -2.55 -0.42
N ASP A 224 -16.55 -1.88 0.61
CA ASP A 224 -17.22 -0.59 0.47
C ASP A 224 -16.22 0.54 0.16
N HIS A 225 -15.08 0.58 0.84
CA HIS A 225 -13.98 1.51 0.55
C HIS A 225 -13.54 1.40 -0.92
N LEU A 226 -13.22 0.19 -1.39
CA LEU A 226 -12.83 -0.06 -2.78
C LEU A 226 -13.89 0.38 -3.78
N LEU A 227 -15.18 0.14 -3.50
CA LEU A 227 -16.28 0.57 -4.35
C LEU A 227 -16.38 2.09 -4.42
N LYS A 228 -16.30 2.78 -3.27
CA LYS A 228 -16.30 4.24 -3.17
C LYS A 228 -15.17 4.85 -3.98
N ILE A 229 -13.93 4.43 -3.74
CA ILE A 229 -12.74 4.95 -4.44
C ILE A 229 -12.86 4.75 -5.95
N ARG A 230 -13.29 3.55 -6.41
CA ARG A 230 -13.52 3.29 -7.85
C ARG A 230 -14.57 4.23 -8.45
N THR A 231 -15.65 4.48 -7.71
CA THR A 231 -16.75 5.36 -8.14
C THR A 231 -16.28 6.80 -8.25
N TRP A 232 -15.62 7.33 -7.21
CA TRP A 232 -15.09 8.68 -7.20
C TRP A 232 -14.04 8.90 -8.29
N LEU A 233 -13.18 7.91 -8.54
CA LEU A 233 -12.21 7.97 -9.64
C LEU A 233 -12.86 7.93 -11.01
N ALA A 234 -13.90 7.10 -11.20
CA ALA A 234 -14.64 7.09 -12.46
C ALA A 234 -15.24 8.48 -12.76
N VAL A 235 -15.78 9.17 -11.75
CA VAL A 235 -16.26 10.56 -11.90
C VAL A 235 -15.10 11.50 -12.21
N ALA A 236 -14.01 11.45 -11.43
CA ALA A 236 -12.87 12.33 -11.60
C ALA A 236 -12.25 12.26 -13.00
N GLN A 237 -12.30 11.06 -13.61
CA GLN A 237 -11.80 10.74 -14.95
C GLN A 237 -12.85 10.93 -16.07
N GLY A 238 -14.05 11.41 -15.75
CA GLY A 238 -15.13 11.61 -16.73
C GLY A 238 -15.70 10.31 -17.31
N ARG A 239 -15.53 9.18 -16.62
CA ARG A 239 -16.04 7.85 -17.01
C ARG A 239 -17.40 7.52 -16.39
N ALA A 240 -17.90 8.37 -15.49
CA ALA A 240 -19.23 8.21 -14.91
C ALA A 240 -20.31 8.28 -16.00
N GLY A 241 -21.00 7.16 -16.24
CA GLY A 241 -21.99 6.99 -17.33
C GLY A 241 -21.57 6.05 -18.47
N ALA A 242 -20.31 5.58 -18.51
CA ALA A 242 -19.84 4.64 -19.54
C ALA A 242 -20.06 3.15 -19.19
N THR A 243 -20.55 2.83 -17.99
CA THR A 243 -20.86 1.45 -17.58
C THR A 243 -22.30 1.10 -17.95
N ASN A 244 -22.55 0.96 -19.25
CA ASN A 244 -23.62 0.15 -19.83
C ASN A 244 -23.14 -0.32 -21.21
N GLY A 245 -22.37 -1.40 -21.23
CA GLY A 245 -21.97 -2.05 -22.48
C GLY A 245 -20.80 -3.01 -22.32
N GLY A 246 -21.10 -4.30 -22.13
CA GLY A 246 -20.15 -5.42 -22.28
C GLY A 246 -20.06 -6.29 -21.05
#